data_AF-A0A0C2FIZ5-F1
#
_entry.id   AF-A0A0C2FIZ5-F1
#
_cell.length_a   1.000
_cell.length_b   1.000
_cell.length_c   1.000
_cell.angle_alpha   90.00
_cell.angle_beta   90.00
_cell.angle_gamma   90.00
#
_symmetry.space_group_name_H-M   'P 1'
#
loop_
_entity.id
_entity.type
_entity.pdbx_description
1 polymer ?
#
loop_
_entity_poly.entity_id
_entity_poly.type
_entity_poly.pdbx_seq_one_letter_code
_entity_poly.pdbx_strand_id
1 'polypeptide(L)'
;MVRSNIILWKFILSFGFFLLFFTFDIKDQAYNRSQLYTPRSLDGGALEYDLLAVTDLDHDSKVSNKKWQSIVKRGVLRISADQKAVSVKWNTESVVPLTTEISSGGRAMELSDLAVFDGRLLAADDRTGLIYEIKENKAYPWVFLIDGSGNATKGLKAEWLTVKGDKLYAGGLGKEWTTTDGVYVNDNPMWIKVVSRTGEVRNSYFLNLLWFFNENTSKILEGIFSY
;
A
#
# COMPACT_ATOMS: atom_id res chain seq x y z
N MET A 1 -24.92 61.91 11.99
CA MET A 1 -23.84 61.76 11.01
C MET A 1 -23.23 60.37 11.22
N VAL A 2 -23.52 59.46 10.28
CA VAL A 2 -23.08 58.05 10.11
C VAL A 2 -23.02 57.15 11.36
N ARG A 3 -24.11 56.38 11.57
CA ARG A 3 -24.09 55.06 12.24
C ARG A 3 -23.88 53.99 11.16
N SER A 4 -22.92 53.08 11.31
CA SER A 4 -22.82 51.91 10.43
C SER A 4 -23.74 50.79 10.93
N ASN A 5 -24.65 50.39 10.04
CA ASN A 5 -25.54 49.26 10.18
C ASN A 5 -24.85 48.03 9.58
N ILE A 6 -24.73 46.94 10.34
CA ILE A 6 -24.58 45.60 9.76
C ILE A 6 -25.86 44.85 10.09
N ILE A 7 -26.79 44.92 9.14
CA ILE A 7 -28.05 44.17 9.12
C ILE A 7 -27.71 42.77 8.60
N LEU A 8 -28.00 41.75 9.40
CA LEU A 8 -28.06 40.36 8.95
C LEU A 8 -29.14 40.25 7.86
N TRP A 9 -28.74 39.95 6.64
CA TRP A 9 -29.68 39.54 5.60
C TRP A 9 -29.93 38.04 5.74
N LYS A 10 -31.03 37.68 6.43
CA LYS A 10 -31.69 36.38 6.22
C LYS A 10 -32.55 36.49 4.96
N PHE A 11 -32.05 36.00 3.84
CA PHE A 11 -32.92 35.63 2.71
C PHE A 11 -33.24 34.14 2.84
N ILE A 12 -34.44 33.84 3.35
CA ILE A 12 -35.08 32.53 3.17
C ILE A 12 -35.77 32.60 1.80
N LEU A 13 -35.10 32.07 0.77
CA LEU A 13 -35.75 31.69 -0.47
C LEU A 13 -36.22 30.24 -0.29
N SER A 14 -37.50 30.09 0.04
CA SER A 14 -38.20 28.82 0.01
C SER A 14 -38.44 28.41 -1.45
N PHE A 15 -37.43 27.82 -2.07
CA PHE A 15 -37.62 26.94 -3.22
C PHE A 15 -37.45 25.51 -2.73
N GLY A 16 -38.52 24.71 -2.82
CA GLY A 16 -38.48 23.29 -2.52
C GLY A 16 -37.52 22.58 -3.46
N PHE A 17 -36.26 22.47 -3.06
CA PHE A 17 -35.29 21.61 -3.70
C PHE A 17 -35.57 20.21 -3.18
N PHE A 18 -36.42 19.47 -3.90
CA PHE A 18 -36.58 18.04 -3.67
C PHE A 18 -35.27 17.38 -4.12
N LEU A 19 -34.29 17.31 -3.21
CA LEU A 19 -33.05 16.60 -3.46
C LEU A 19 -33.39 15.12 -3.51
N LEU A 20 -33.63 14.61 -4.72
CA LEU A 20 -33.76 13.18 -4.96
C LEU A 20 -32.38 12.58 -4.66
N PHE A 21 -32.20 12.07 -3.45
CA PHE A 21 -31.08 11.19 -3.15
C PHE A 21 -31.31 9.91 -3.95
N PHE A 22 -30.77 9.85 -5.16
CA PHE A 22 -30.49 8.55 -5.76
C PHE A 22 -29.39 7.94 -4.89
N THR A 23 -29.78 7.07 -3.96
CA THR A 23 -28.87 6.04 -3.48
C THR A 23 -28.60 5.17 -4.69
N PHE A 24 -27.52 5.47 -5.42
CA PHE A 24 -26.88 4.46 -6.23
C PHE A 24 -26.45 3.39 -5.23
N ASP A 25 -27.25 2.34 -5.16
CA ASP A 25 -26.85 1.10 -4.55
C ASP A 25 -25.72 0.57 -5.43
N ILE A 26 -24.50 1.07 -5.18
CA ILE A 26 -23.29 0.45 -5.71
C ILE A 26 -23.31 -0.92 -5.06
N LYS A 27 -23.92 -1.89 -5.75
CA LYS A 27 -23.75 -3.29 -5.41
C LYS A 27 -22.26 -3.48 -5.25
N ASP A 28 -21.84 -3.68 -4.02
CA ASP A 28 -20.46 -4.01 -3.74
C ASP A 28 -20.19 -5.28 -4.54
N GLN A 29 -19.46 -5.15 -5.66
CA GLN A 29 -19.21 -6.29 -6.54
C GLN A 29 -18.54 -7.38 -5.71
N ALA A 30 -18.59 -8.64 -6.09
CA ALA A 30 -17.82 -9.64 -5.35
C ALA A 30 -16.32 -9.30 -5.40
N TYR A 31 -15.57 -9.60 -4.33
CA TYR A 31 -14.11 -9.42 -4.31
C TYR A 31 -13.48 -10.17 -5.48
N ASN A 32 -12.67 -9.48 -6.29
CA ASN A 32 -12.01 -10.07 -7.44
C ASN A 32 -10.79 -10.90 -6.97
N ARG A 33 -10.96 -12.23 -6.96
CA ARG A 33 -9.91 -13.18 -6.55
C ARG A 33 -8.89 -13.50 -7.65
N SER A 34 -9.03 -12.90 -8.83
CA SER A 34 -8.13 -13.16 -9.96
C SER A 34 -6.70 -12.85 -9.54
N GLN A 35 -5.84 -13.86 -9.66
CA GLN A 35 -4.40 -13.66 -9.58
C GLN A 35 -3.92 -13.04 -10.89
N LEU A 36 -2.86 -12.24 -10.84
CA LEU A 36 -2.27 -11.65 -12.04
C LEU A 36 -1.69 -12.71 -12.98
N TYR A 37 -1.28 -13.85 -12.41
CA TYR A 37 -0.65 -14.96 -13.11
C TYR A 37 -1.23 -16.27 -12.64
N THR A 38 -1.36 -17.22 -13.57
CA THR A 38 -1.76 -18.59 -13.28
C THR A 38 -0.51 -19.48 -13.36
N PRO A 39 -0.23 -20.32 -12.33
CA PRO A 39 0.89 -21.25 -12.38
C PRO A 39 0.78 -22.19 -13.58
N ARG A 40 1.91 -22.48 -14.22
CA ARG A 40 1.99 -23.39 -15.37
C ARG A 40 2.61 -24.71 -14.92
N SER A 41 1.98 -25.82 -15.29
CA SER A 41 2.59 -27.15 -15.15
C SER A 41 3.47 -27.41 -16.37
N LEU A 42 4.73 -27.79 -16.13
CA LEU A 42 5.68 -28.13 -17.18
C LEU A 42 5.76 -29.65 -17.38
N ASP A 43 6.26 -30.05 -18.54
CA ASP A 43 6.61 -31.45 -18.80
C ASP A 43 7.60 -31.96 -17.75
N GLY A 44 7.28 -33.10 -17.13
CA GLY A 44 8.05 -33.64 -16.01
C GLY A 44 7.55 -33.23 -14.62
N GLY A 45 6.43 -32.51 -14.51
CA GLY A 45 5.71 -32.26 -13.25
C GLY A 45 6.21 -31.06 -12.44
N ALA A 46 7.14 -30.28 -12.98
CA ALA A 46 7.56 -29.03 -12.36
C ALA A 46 6.47 -27.95 -12.48
N LEU A 47 6.43 -27.02 -11.51
CA LEU A 47 5.54 -25.87 -11.52
C LEU A 47 6.31 -24.59 -11.81
N GLU A 48 5.77 -23.73 -12.67
CA GLU A 48 6.33 -22.44 -13.01
C GLU A 48 5.35 -21.31 -12.64
N TYR A 49 5.90 -20.26 -12.03
CA TYR A 49 5.20 -19.06 -11.60
C TYR A 49 5.85 -17.84 -12.24
N ASP A 50 5.05 -16.86 -12.65
CA ASP A 50 5.58 -15.55 -12.99
C ASP A 50 5.99 -14.81 -11.72
N LEU A 51 7.17 -14.19 -11.77
CA LEU A 51 7.76 -13.44 -10.68
C LEU A 51 7.90 -11.98 -11.09
N LEU A 52 7.54 -11.07 -10.18
CA LEU A 52 7.80 -9.65 -10.29
C LEU A 52 8.52 -9.19 -9.03
N ALA A 53 9.62 -8.48 -9.19
CA ALA A 53 10.31 -7.77 -8.13
C ALA A 53 10.30 -6.27 -8.43
N VAL A 54 10.27 -5.49 -7.35
CA VAL A 54 10.36 -4.03 -7.38
C VAL A 54 11.50 -3.61 -6.44
N THR A 55 12.15 -2.48 -6.74
CA THR A 55 13.26 -1.99 -5.92
C THR A 55 12.80 -0.91 -4.96
N ASP A 56 13.27 -0.98 -3.74
CA ASP A 56 13.58 0.20 -2.95
C ASP A 56 15.02 0.62 -3.29
N LEU A 57 15.21 1.86 -3.74
CA LEU A 57 16.52 2.43 -4.08
C LEU A 57 16.98 3.46 -3.04
N ASP A 58 16.25 3.62 -1.94
CA ASP A 58 16.48 4.67 -0.95
C ASP A 58 16.63 6.05 -1.65
N HIS A 59 17.70 6.76 -1.33
CA HIS A 59 18.05 8.06 -1.89
C HIS A 59 18.39 8.02 -3.39
N ASP A 60 18.79 6.87 -3.93
CA ASP A 60 19.12 6.70 -5.36
C ASP A 60 17.87 6.59 -6.24
N SER A 61 16.67 6.56 -5.63
CA SER A 61 15.39 6.72 -6.35
C SER A 61 15.28 8.07 -7.08
N LYS A 62 16.01 9.11 -6.63
CA LYS A 62 15.89 10.46 -7.18
C LYS A 62 16.59 10.61 -8.53
N VAL A 63 15.80 10.75 -9.61
CA VAL A 63 16.29 10.96 -10.98
C VAL A 63 16.51 12.45 -11.27
N SER A 64 15.66 13.32 -10.70
CA SER A 64 15.78 14.77 -10.82
C SER A 64 15.13 15.47 -9.62
N ASN A 65 15.12 16.80 -9.60
CA ASN A 65 14.46 17.58 -8.53
C ASN A 65 12.95 17.37 -8.44
N LYS A 66 12.32 16.78 -9.46
CA LYS A 66 10.86 16.57 -9.52
C LYS A 66 10.49 15.14 -9.87
N LYS A 67 11.45 14.23 -9.98
CA LYS A 67 11.21 12.87 -10.49
C LYS A 67 11.97 11.84 -9.68
N TRP A 68 11.23 10.84 -9.22
CA TRP A 68 11.76 9.66 -8.54
C TRP A 68 11.36 8.41 -9.30
N GLN A 69 12.12 7.33 -9.11
CA GLN A 69 11.86 6.06 -9.74
C GLN A 69 12.13 4.87 -8.82
N SER A 70 11.41 3.79 -9.13
CA SER A 70 11.72 2.42 -8.74
C SER A 70 11.89 1.59 -10.01
N ILE A 71 12.60 0.47 -9.93
CA ILE A 71 12.80 -0.45 -11.03
C ILE A 71 11.98 -1.72 -10.79
N VAL A 72 11.17 -2.08 -11.78
CA VAL A 72 10.49 -3.37 -11.84
C VAL A 72 11.28 -4.32 -12.71
N LYS A 73 11.40 -5.56 -12.25
CA LYS A 73 12.01 -6.66 -13.00
C LYS A 73 11.12 -7.90 -12.97
N ARG A 74 10.96 -8.54 -14.11
CA ARG A 74 10.13 -9.75 -14.25
C ARG A 74 11.00 -10.97 -14.45
N GLY A 75 10.50 -12.11 -14.03
CA GLY A 75 11.14 -13.40 -14.21
C GLY A 75 10.16 -14.54 -14.04
N VAL A 76 10.70 -15.74 -13.95
CA VAL A 76 9.95 -16.94 -13.62
C VAL A 76 10.62 -17.65 -12.45
N LEU A 77 9.79 -18.14 -11.53
CA LEU A 77 10.19 -19.05 -10.47
C LEU A 77 9.72 -20.45 -10.84
N ARG A 78 10.60 -21.44 -10.75
CA ARG A 78 10.27 -22.84 -11.00
C ARG A 78 10.52 -23.68 -9.76
N ILE A 79 9.55 -24.51 -9.42
CA ILE A 79 9.64 -25.51 -8.34
C ILE A 79 9.71 -26.89 -9.01
N SER A 80 10.70 -27.70 -8.62
CA SER A 80 10.83 -29.07 -9.13
C SER A 80 9.63 -29.93 -8.76
N ALA A 81 9.39 -31.02 -9.51
CA ALA A 81 8.26 -31.91 -9.29
C ALA A 81 8.24 -32.53 -7.87
N ASP A 82 9.42 -32.80 -7.30
CA ASP A 82 9.58 -33.31 -5.94
C ASP A 82 9.55 -32.21 -4.86
N GLN A 83 9.41 -30.94 -5.26
CA GLN A 83 9.39 -29.74 -4.42
C GLN A 83 10.67 -29.51 -3.60
N LYS A 84 11.79 -30.16 -3.96
CA LYS A 84 13.07 -30.03 -3.23
C LYS A 84 13.99 -28.95 -3.80
N ALA A 85 13.71 -28.44 -4.99
CA ALA A 85 14.52 -27.42 -5.64
C ALA A 85 13.66 -26.27 -6.16
N VAL A 86 14.16 -25.05 -5.98
CA VAL A 86 13.59 -23.81 -6.54
C VAL A 86 14.65 -23.13 -7.39
N SER A 87 14.26 -22.63 -8.56
CA SER A 87 15.12 -21.83 -9.42
C SER A 87 14.41 -20.56 -9.88
N VAL A 88 15.17 -19.49 -10.07
CA VAL A 88 14.66 -18.21 -10.57
C VAL A 88 15.41 -17.85 -11.83
N LYS A 89 14.67 -17.53 -12.90
CA LYS A 89 15.22 -16.99 -14.14
C LYS A 89 14.64 -15.61 -14.39
N TRP A 90 15.50 -14.60 -14.45
CA TRP A 90 15.10 -13.23 -14.75
C TRP A 90 15.02 -12.99 -16.26
N ASN A 91 14.02 -12.22 -16.69
CA ASN A 91 13.89 -11.79 -18.08
C ASN A 91 14.78 -10.57 -18.29
N THR A 92 15.83 -10.71 -19.09
CA THR A 92 16.87 -9.68 -19.31
C THR A 92 16.31 -8.36 -19.86
N GLU A 93 15.28 -8.42 -20.70
CA GLU A 93 14.68 -7.24 -21.34
C GLU A 93 13.49 -6.65 -20.56
N SER A 94 13.22 -7.14 -19.34
CA SER A 94 12.01 -6.76 -18.58
C SER A 94 12.21 -5.63 -17.57
N VAL A 95 13.36 -4.95 -17.60
CA VAL A 95 13.68 -3.87 -16.66
C VAL A 95 12.88 -2.63 -17.05
N VAL A 96 11.97 -2.21 -16.18
CA VAL A 96 11.05 -1.11 -16.42
C VAL A 96 11.09 -0.13 -15.25
N PRO A 97 11.37 1.17 -15.49
CA PRO A 97 11.26 2.18 -14.45
C PRO A 97 9.78 2.52 -14.20
N LEU A 98 9.36 2.46 -12.94
CA LEU A 98 8.16 3.13 -12.45
C LEU A 98 8.56 4.50 -11.93
N THR A 99 7.80 5.55 -12.24
CA THR A 99 8.20 6.92 -11.89
C THR A 99 7.04 7.74 -11.34
N THR A 100 7.35 8.68 -10.44
CA THR A 100 6.39 9.67 -9.93
C THR A 100 7.04 11.05 -9.79
N GLU A 101 6.19 12.08 -9.71
CA GLU A 101 6.58 13.44 -9.31
C GLU A 101 6.05 13.81 -7.91
N ILE A 102 5.30 12.91 -7.27
CA ILE A 102 4.75 13.11 -5.93
C ILE A 102 5.78 12.65 -4.92
N SER A 103 6.25 13.54 -4.05
CA SER A 103 7.26 13.21 -3.04
C SER A 103 6.93 13.81 -1.68
N SER A 104 7.56 13.24 -0.65
CA SER A 104 7.50 13.71 0.73
C SER A 104 8.92 13.91 1.24
N GLY A 105 9.25 15.13 1.68
CA GLY A 105 10.62 15.47 2.10
C GLY A 105 11.67 15.27 1.01
N GLY A 106 11.30 15.34 -0.27
CA GLY A 106 12.21 15.13 -1.41
C GLY A 106 12.57 13.67 -1.69
N ARG A 107 11.79 12.71 -1.17
CA ARG A 107 11.93 11.26 -1.41
C ARG A 107 10.61 10.64 -1.88
N ALA A 108 10.68 9.63 -2.73
CA ALA A 108 9.53 8.87 -3.25
C ALA A 108 10.00 7.63 -4.02
N MET A 109 9.07 6.74 -4.36
CA MET A 109 9.33 5.49 -5.10
C MET A 109 10.29 4.53 -4.37
N GLU A 110 10.29 4.59 -3.05
CA GLU A 110 10.96 3.62 -2.19
C GLU A 110 9.93 2.54 -1.90
N LEU A 111 9.77 1.63 -2.88
CA LEU A 111 8.67 0.68 -2.90
C LEU A 111 9.03 -0.55 -2.06
N SER A 112 8.46 -0.64 -0.86
CA SER A 112 8.90 -1.60 0.16
C SER A 112 8.17 -2.95 0.13
N ASP A 113 7.01 -3.06 -0.54
CA ASP A 113 6.32 -4.34 -0.72
C ASP A 113 5.34 -4.34 -1.91
N LEU A 114 4.90 -5.54 -2.31
CA LEU A 114 3.92 -5.79 -3.37
C LEU A 114 2.79 -6.69 -2.88
N ALA A 115 1.56 -6.38 -3.27
CA ALA A 115 0.41 -7.26 -3.05
C ALA A 115 -0.53 -7.30 -4.27
N VAL A 116 -1.14 -8.47 -4.51
CA VAL A 116 -2.27 -8.58 -5.42
C VAL A 116 -3.57 -8.45 -4.62
N PHE A 117 -4.29 -7.36 -4.82
CA PHE A 117 -5.53 -7.04 -4.10
C PHE A 117 -6.63 -6.65 -5.07
N ASP A 118 -7.77 -7.34 -5.00
CA ASP A 118 -8.94 -7.09 -5.85
C ASP A 118 -8.60 -7.08 -7.36
N GLY A 119 -7.73 -8.00 -7.78
CA GLY A 119 -7.25 -8.12 -9.16
C GLY A 119 -6.22 -7.07 -9.60
N ARG A 120 -5.68 -6.27 -8.67
CA ARG A 120 -4.74 -5.18 -8.95
C ARG A 120 -3.38 -5.49 -8.33
N LEU A 121 -2.29 -5.15 -9.03
CA LEU A 121 -0.94 -5.16 -8.46
C LEU A 121 -0.72 -3.86 -7.72
N LEU A 122 -0.48 -3.92 -6.42
CA LEU A 122 -0.28 -2.75 -5.58
C LEU A 122 1.13 -2.73 -4.99
N ALA A 123 1.71 -1.55 -4.86
CA ALA A 123 2.99 -1.31 -4.19
C ALA A 123 2.85 -0.15 -3.19
N ALA A 124 3.54 -0.23 -2.05
CA ALA A 124 3.56 0.83 -1.05
C ALA A 124 4.88 1.60 -1.13
N ASP A 125 4.80 2.94 -1.17
CA ASP A 125 5.96 3.84 -1.04
C ASP A 125 6.10 4.27 0.43
N ASP A 126 7.19 3.89 1.09
CA ASP A 126 7.40 4.14 2.52
C ASP A 126 7.75 5.60 2.86
N ARG A 127 7.99 6.44 1.85
CA ARG A 127 8.30 7.86 2.05
C ARG A 127 7.06 8.70 1.97
N THR A 128 6.26 8.47 0.94
CA THR A 128 5.03 9.21 0.72
C THR A 128 3.87 8.61 1.49
N GLY A 129 3.88 7.30 1.80
CA GLY A 129 2.72 6.59 2.30
C GLY A 129 1.64 6.36 1.23
N LEU A 130 1.95 6.55 -0.06
CA LEU A 130 1.04 6.24 -1.15
C LEU A 130 1.08 4.75 -1.47
N ILE A 131 -0.10 4.16 -1.63
CA ILE A 131 -0.28 2.91 -2.36
C ILE A 131 -0.44 3.25 -3.84
N TYR A 132 0.42 2.68 -4.68
CA TYR A 132 0.34 2.76 -6.12
C TYR A 132 -0.25 1.47 -6.69
N GLU A 133 -1.14 1.60 -7.68
CA GLU A 133 -1.46 0.50 -8.59
C GLU A 133 -0.43 0.46 -9.72
N ILE A 134 0.22 -0.68 -9.90
CA ILE A 134 1.13 -0.92 -11.00
C ILE A 134 0.32 -1.54 -12.15
N LYS A 135 0.12 -0.77 -13.21
CA LYS A 135 -0.58 -1.20 -14.41
C LYS A 135 0.11 -0.64 -15.65
N GLU A 136 0.24 -1.46 -16.69
CA GLU A 136 0.84 -1.03 -17.97
C GLU A 136 2.20 -0.33 -17.79
N ASN A 137 3.06 -0.89 -16.92
CA ASN A 137 4.39 -0.36 -16.62
C ASN A 137 4.39 1.07 -16.03
N LYS A 138 3.29 1.47 -15.39
CA LYS A 138 3.13 2.77 -14.72
C LYS A 138 2.65 2.57 -13.29
N ALA A 139 2.98 3.51 -12.42
CA ALA A 139 2.54 3.57 -11.04
C ALA A 139 1.45 4.64 -10.90
N TYR A 140 0.20 4.21 -10.70
CA TYR A 140 -0.96 5.09 -10.53
C TYR A 140 -1.24 5.27 -9.03
N PRO A 141 -1.19 6.51 -8.49
CA PRO A 141 -1.53 6.74 -7.09
C PRO A 141 -2.98 6.31 -6.83
N TRP A 142 -3.22 5.56 -5.75
CA TRP A 142 -4.56 5.11 -5.38
C TRP A 142 -5.02 5.64 -4.03
N VAL A 143 -4.33 5.26 -2.94
CA VAL A 143 -4.71 5.62 -1.57
C VAL A 143 -3.50 6.19 -0.83
N PHE A 144 -3.72 7.25 -0.06
CA PHE A 144 -2.72 7.84 0.82
C PHE A 144 -2.92 7.35 2.26
N LEU A 145 -1.85 6.84 2.86
CA LEU A 145 -1.84 6.28 4.20
C LEU A 145 -1.14 7.26 5.15
N ILE A 146 -1.91 7.90 6.02
CA ILE A 146 -1.38 8.79 7.06
C ILE A 146 -0.71 7.95 8.15
N ASP A 147 0.40 8.41 8.71
CA ASP A 147 1.12 7.71 9.79
C ASP A 147 0.31 7.57 11.10
N GLY A 148 0.72 6.65 11.98
CA GLY A 148 0.16 6.47 13.33
C GLY A 148 -1.34 6.17 13.38
N SER A 149 -2.11 6.81 14.28
CA SER A 149 -3.57 6.65 14.35
C SER A 149 -4.35 7.34 13.21
N GLY A 150 -3.65 7.91 12.21
CA GLY A 150 -4.25 8.67 11.11
C GLY A 150 -4.37 10.18 11.36
N ASN A 151 -3.74 10.67 12.42
CA ASN A 151 -3.70 12.09 12.83
C ASN A 151 -2.27 12.68 12.77
N ALA A 152 -1.41 12.12 11.91
CA ALA A 152 -0.08 12.64 11.64
C ALA A 152 -0.07 13.57 10.43
N THR A 153 1.00 14.37 10.29
CA THR A 153 1.21 15.27 9.15
C THR A 153 2.09 14.65 8.06
N LYS A 154 2.48 13.38 8.20
CA LYS A 154 3.31 12.63 7.26
C LYS A 154 2.66 11.31 6.87
N GLY A 155 3.11 10.75 5.76
CA GLY A 155 2.73 9.40 5.32
C GLY A 155 3.29 8.31 6.23
N LEU A 156 2.59 7.18 6.27
CA LEU A 156 3.06 5.96 6.90
C LEU A 156 4.33 5.48 6.20
N LYS A 157 5.35 5.13 7.00
CA LYS A 157 6.48 4.32 6.53
C LYS A 157 6.02 2.87 6.40
N ALA A 158 5.41 2.55 5.26
CA ALA A 158 4.79 1.26 4.99
C ALA A 158 5.86 0.25 4.55
N GLU A 159 6.04 -0.81 5.33
CA GLU A 159 7.10 -1.81 5.14
C GLU A 159 6.58 -3.15 4.62
N TRP A 160 5.27 -3.38 4.77
CA TRP A 160 4.64 -4.61 4.29
C TRP A 160 3.19 -4.41 3.87
N LEU A 161 2.75 -5.27 2.97
CA LEU A 161 1.37 -5.41 2.50
C LEU A 161 0.89 -6.86 2.66
N THR A 162 -0.34 -7.04 3.12
CA THR A 162 -0.99 -8.35 3.08
C THR A 162 -2.48 -8.25 2.83
N VAL A 163 -3.10 -9.33 2.38
CA VAL A 163 -4.52 -9.38 2.07
C VAL A 163 -5.19 -10.43 2.94
N LYS A 164 -6.28 -10.06 3.62
CA LYS A 164 -7.15 -11.00 4.34
C LYS A 164 -8.61 -10.65 4.10
N GLY A 165 -9.38 -11.66 3.71
CA GLY A 165 -10.76 -11.46 3.30
C GLY A 165 -10.82 -10.59 2.05
N ASP A 166 -11.47 -9.44 2.17
CA ASP A 166 -11.65 -8.43 1.12
C ASP A 166 -10.95 -7.11 1.45
N LYS A 167 -9.95 -7.14 2.35
CA LYS A 167 -9.20 -5.97 2.81
C LYS A 167 -7.70 -6.13 2.55
N LEU A 168 -7.08 -5.02 2.19
CA LEU A 168 -5.63 -4.85 2.16
C LEU A 168 -5.19 -4.29 3.51
N TYR A 169 -4.10 -4.85 4.04
CA TYR A 169 -3.47 -4.40 5.26
C TYR A 169 -2.08 -3.88 4.90
N ALA A 170 -1.79 -2.66 5.32
CA ALA A 170 -0.47 -2.05 5.19
C ALA A 170 0.05 -1.68 6.57
N GLY A 171 1.23 -2.15 6.95
CA GLY A 171 1.84 -1.80 8.23
C GLY A 171 3.26 -1.28 8.06
N GLY A 172 3.74 -0.62 9.12
CA GLY A 172 5.11 -0.16 9.20
C GLY A 172 6.03 -1.14 9.92
N LEU A 173 7.07 -0.60 10.55
CA LEU A 173 8.14 -1.36 11.21
C LEU A 173 7.68 -2.31 12.32
N GLY A 174 6.49 -2.09 12.90
CA GLY A 174 5.96 -2.95 13.97
C GLY A 174 6.63 -2.78 15.33
N LYS A 175 7.42 -1.72 15.52
CA LYS A 175 8.02 -1.32 16.80
C LYS A 175 7.93 0.18 17.04
N GLU A 176 8.33 0.60 18.22
CA GLU A 176 8.49 2.00 18.59
C GLU A 176 9.43 2.73 17.61
N TRP A 177 9.07 3.96 17.26
CA TRP A 177 9.98 4.87 16.60
C TRP A 177 10.95 5.44 17.63
N THR A 178 12.24 5.31 17.35
CA THR A 178 13.32 5.80 18.22
C THR A 178 14.18 6.83 17.48
N THR A 179 14.94 7.63 18.23
CA THR A 179 16.10 8.34 17.68
C THR A 179 17.16 7.33 17.22
N THR A 180 18.22 7.81 16.55
CA THR A 180 19.38 6.99 16.18
C THR A 180 20.09 6.37 17.38
N ASP A 181 19.96 7.00 18.56
CA ASP A 181 20.54 6.52 19.82
C ASP A 181 19.59 5.56 20.57
N GLY A 182 18.47 5.17 19.96
CA GLY A 182 17.51 4.24 20.55
C GLY A 182 16.54 4.86 21.55
N VAL A 183 16.47 6.19 21.66
CA VAL A 183 15.54 6.86 22.57
C VAL A 183 14.13 6.88 21.97
N TYR A 184 13.15 6.40 22.72
CA TYR A 184 11.73 6.41 22.34
C TYR A 184 11.23 7.79 21.90
N VAL A 185 10.38 7.81 20.86
CA VAL A 185 9.73 9.02 20.35
C VAL A 185 8.21 8.84 20.22
N ASN A 186 7.74 7.77 19.58
CA ASN A 186 6.31 7.48 19.39
C ASN A 186 6.05 6.04 18.92
N ASP A 187 4.79 5.60 18.97
CA ASP A 187 4.35 4.26 18.53
C ASP A 187 3.83 4.22 17.08
N ASN A 188 4.03 5.27 16.28
CA ASN A 188 3.38 5.35 14.97
C ASN A 188 3.65 4.14 14.04
N PRO A 189 4.88 3.58 13.98
CA PRO A 189 5.15 2.42 13.13
C PRO A 189 4.44 1.13 13.57
N MET A 190 3.81 1.13 14.75
CA MET A 190 2.97 0.03 15.26
C MET A 190 1.50 0.16 14.85
N TRP A 191 1.15 1.09 13.95
CA TRP A 191 -0.19 1.19 13.40
C TRP A 191 -0.30 0.51 12.03
N ILE A 192 -1.40 -0.21 11.85
CA ILE A 192 -1.77 -0.89 10.61
C ILE A 192 -2.94 -0.17 9.96
N LYS A 193 -2.88 -0.01 8.64
CA LYS A 193 -3.94 0.55 7.80
C LYS A 193 -4.71 -0.59 7.17
N VAL A 194 -6.02 -0.61 7.42
CA VAL A 194 -6.96 -1.55 6.80
C VAL A 194 -7.69 -0.80 5.70
N VAL A 195 -7.37 -1.15 4.46
CA VAL A 195 -7.88 -0.49 3.26
C VAL A 195 -8.93 -1.38 2.61
N SER A 196 -10.12 -0.82 2.38
CA SER A 196 -11.17 -1.47 1.61
C SER A 196 -10.90 -1.42 0.11
N ARG A 197 -11.66 -2.18 -0.68
CA ARG A 197 -11.59 -2.16 -2.14
C ARG A 197 -11.87 -0.80 -2.76
N THR A 198 -12.72 0.00 -2.13
CA THR A 198 -13.08 1.34 -2.58
C THR A 198 -12.13 2.41 -2.04
N GLY A 199 -11.13 2.03 -1.25
CA GLY A 199 -10.10 2.94 -0.72
C GLY A 199 -10.44 3.56 0.64
N GLU A 200 -11.54 3.19 1.30
CA GLU A 200 -11.76 3.55 2.71
C GLU A 200 -10.62 3.01 3.57
N VAL A 201 -10.00 3.87 4.38
CA VAL A 201 -8.89 3.52 5.27
C VAL A 201 -9.36 3.55 6.73
N ARG A 202 -9.11 2.46 7.46
CA ARG A 202 -9.24 2.39 8.91
C ARG A 202 -7.87 2.17 9.56
N ASN A 203 -7.68 2.75 10.74
CA ASN A 203 -6.44 2.61 11.50
C ASN A 203 -6.66 1.60 12.63
N SER A 204 -5.81 0.58 12.69
CA SER A 204 -5.83 -0.42 13.76
C SER A 204 -4.46 -0.48 14.41
N TYR A 205 -4.43 -0.50 15.73
CA TYR A 205 -3.19 -0.70 16.47
C TYR A 205 -2.73 -2.16 16.33
N PHE A 206 -1.41 -2.38 16.23
CA PHE A 206 -0.82 -3.69 15.97
C PHE A 206 -1.26 -4.76 16.97
N LEU A 207 -1.31 -4.44 18.27
CA LEU A 207 -1.68 -5.40 19.31
C LEU A 207 -3.12 -5.93 19.15
N ASN A 208 -4.02 -5.14 18.58
CA ASN A 208 -5.40 -5.58 18.32
C ASN A 208 -5.48 -6.60 17.18
N LEU A 209 -4.42 -6.73 16.39
CA LEU A 209 -4.28 -7.65 15.27
C LEU A 209 -3.40 -8.86 15.62
N LEU A 210 -2.97 -9.07 16.87
CA LEU A 210 -2.23 -10.30 17.21
C LEU A 210 -3.05 -11.56 16.89
N TRP A 211 -4.37 -11.54 17.10
CA TRP A 211 -5.28 -12.63 16.70
C TRP A 211 -5.37 -12.85 15.18
N PHE A 212 -4.87 -11.91 14.38
CA PHE A 212 -4.80 -12.03 12.94
C PHE A 212 -3.78 -13.08 12.51
N PHE A 213 -2.76 -13.28 13.35
CA PHE A 213 -1.72 -14.27 13.23
C PHE A 213 -2.05 -15.40 14.23
N ASN A 214 -2.16 -16.64 13.77
CA ASN A 214 -2.35 -17.81 14.65
C ASN A 214 -1.34 -17.81 15.82
N GLU A 215 -1.66 -18.42 16.96
CA GLU A 215 -0.78 -18.55 18.14
C GLU A 215 0.62 -19.15 17.81
N ASN A 216 0.75 -19.90 16.71
CA ASN A 216 2.05 -20.38 16.21
C ASN A 216 2.85 -19.34 15.42
N THR A 217 2.19 -18.32 14.87
CA THR A 217 2.80 -17.21 14.10
C THR A 217 3.16 -16.00 14.96
N SER A 218 2.60 -15.84 16.17
CA SER A 218 3.02 -14.79 17.11
C SER A 218 4.50 -14.93 17.50
N LYS A 219 5.00 -16.17 17.66
CA LYS A 219 6.43 -16.46 17.88
C LYS A 219 7.32 -16.21 16.65
N ILE A 220 6.76 -16.29 15.44
CA ILE A 220 7.50 -15.99 14.19
C ILE A 220 7.59 -14.47 13.99
N LEU A 221 6.53 -13.74 14.37
CA LEU A 221 6.49 -12.29 14.31
C LEU A 221 7.44 -11.62 15.30
N GLU A 222 7.64 -12.20 16.48
CA GLU A 222 8.74 -11.80 17.38
C GLU A 222 10.13 -11.89 16.72
N GLY A 223 10.30 -12.60 15.59
CA GLY A 223 11.56 -12.64 14.83
C GLY A 223 11.54 -11.88 13.48
N ILE A 224 10.37 -11.37 13.06
CA ILE A 224 10.20 -10.63 11.78
C ILE A 224 10.23 -9.11 12.01
N PHE A 225 9.85 -8.64 13.20
CA PHE A 225 10.02 -7.22 13.53
C PHE A 225 11.49 -6.93 13.83
N SER A 226 12.08 -6.00 13.07
CA SER A 226 13.42 -5.49 13.35
C SER A 226 13.45 -4.94 14.77
N TYR A 227 14.10 -5.65 15.70
CA TYR A 227 14.53 -5.07 16.97
C TYR A 227 15.55 -3.95 16.70
#